data_AF-A0A2V4B1S5-F1
#
_entry.id   AF-A0A2V4B1S5-F1
#
_cell.length_a   1.000
_cell.length_b   1.000
_cell.length_c   1.000
_cell.angle_alpha   90.00
_cell.angle_beta   90.00
_cell.angle_gamma   90.00
#
_symmetry.space_group_name_H-M   'P 1'
#
loop_
_entity.id
_entity.type
_entity.pdbx_description
1 polymer ?
#
loop_
_entity_poly.entity_id
_entity_poly.type
_entity_poly.pdbx_seq_one_letter_code
_entity_poly.pdbx_strand_id
1 'polypeptide(L)'
;MPTSAEWLIFLGTATLFAVTPGPGILYVLARSLRGGRGEGLRSALGNGIGASMHVVAAALGLSALLATSTVAFTIVKFAGAAYLVFLGLHAILKRHDEGPSAGGDATAARRWASSPLVQGILTELLNPKTALYFMALLPHFVHPETAPAPLVFLLLGLIALGMTVLADLAVALFAGTLGARLLASPRWRIRQRVASGLTMIGLGGFVAVAE
;
A
#
# COMPACT_ATOMS: atom_id res chain seq x y z
N MET A 1 22.52 11.34 -11.67
CA MET A 1 21.33 12.23 -11.63
C MET A 1 20.57 12.10 -12.94
N PRO A 2 19.23 12.12 -12.93
CA PRO A 2 18.43 12.13 -14.16
C PRO A 2 18.72 13.38 -15.01
N THR A 3 18.72 13.22 -16.32
CA THR A 3 18.69 14.30 -17.31
C THR A 3 17.35 15.06 -17.27
N SER A 4 17.27 16.23 -17.89
CA SER A 4 16.04 17.03 -17.93
C SER A 4 14.85 16.29 -18.56
N ALA A 5 15.08 15.49 -19.60
CA ALA A 5 14.05 14.65 -20.22
C ALA A 5 13.62 13.51 -19.28
N GLU A 6 14.57 12.85 -18.62
CA GLU A 6 14.29 11.78 -17.67
C GLU A 6 13.52 12.27 -16.43
N TRP A 7 13.73 13.52 -15.99
CA TRP A 7 12.91 14.12 -14.93
C TRP A 7 11.42 14.19 -15.32
N LEU A 8 11.11 14.60 -16.54
CA LEU A 8 9.73 14.65 -17.03
C LEU A 8 9.11 13.24 -17.10
N ILE A 9 9.86 12.28 -17.62
CA ILE A 9 9.43 10.88 -17.69
C ILE A 9 9.21 10.33 -16.28
N PHE A 10 10.18 10.53 -15.36
CA PHE A 10 10.09 10.12 -13.97
C PHE A 10 8.86 10.70 -13.28
N LEU A 11 8.63 12.01 -13.37
CA LEU A 11 7.46 12.65 -12.75
C LEU A 11 6.16 12.11 -13.32
N GLY A 12 6.09 11.88 -14.64
CA GLY A 12 4.95 11.24 -15.29
C GLY A 12 4.71 9.82 -14.80
N THR A 13 5.75 8.99 -14.73
CA THR A 13 5.62 7.60 -14.27
C THR A 13 5.35 7.52 -12.77
N ALA A 14 5.95 8.38 -11.95
CA ALA A 14 5.68 8.47 -10.51
C ALA A 14 4.23 8.92 -10.25
N THR A 15 3.70 9.85 -11.05
CA THR A 15 2.28 10.25 -10.99
C THR A 15 1.38 9.08 -11.35
N LEU A 16 1.64 8.40 -12.47
CA LEU A 16 0.88 7.22 -12.89
C LEU A 16 0.93 6.13 -11.83
N PHE A 17 2.11 5.87 -11.26
CA PHE A 17 2.29 4.95 -10.15
C PHE A 17 1.46 5.38 -8.94
N ALA A 18 1.45 6.65 -8.56
CA ALA A 18 0.70 7.14 -7.40
C ALA A 18 -0.83 7.00 -7.57
N VAL A 19 -1.36 7.26 -8.77
CA VAL A 19 -2.82 7.25 -9.01
C VAL A 19 -3.36 5.88 -9.44
N THR A 20 -2.52 5.01 -10.01
CA THR A 20 -2.96 3.68 -10.45
C THR A 20 -3.36 2.84 -9.23
N PRO A 21 -4.58 2.29 -9.18
CA PRO A 21 -5.03 1.51 -8.03
C PRO A 21 -4.14 0.29 -7.77
N GLY A 22 -3.48 0.27 -6.61
CA GLY A 22 -2.72 -0.87 -6.09
C GLY A 22 -3.19 -1.25 -4.67
N PRO A 23 -2.55 -2.23 -4.01
CA PRO A 23 -2.96 -2.70 -2.69
C PRO A 23 -3.07 -1.58 -1.64
N GLY A 24 -2.07 -0.68 -1.58
CA GLY A 24 -2.02 0.43 -0.63
C GLY A 24 -3.22 1.39 -0.72
N ILE A 25 -3.41 2.04 -1.88
CA ILE A 25 -4.51 3.00 -2.09
C ILE A 25 -5.89 2.34 -1.98
N LEU A 26 -6.03 1.05 -2.38
CA LEU A 26 -7.27 0.29 -2.21
C LEU A 26 -7.55 -0.04 -0.73
N TYR A 27 -6.51 -0.34 0.05
CA TYR A 27 -6.61 -0.52 1.49
C TYR A 27 -7.07 0.77 2.17
N VAL A 28 -6.43 1.90 1.84
CA VAL A 28 -6.81 3.23 2.34
C VAL A 28 -8.26 3.53 1.97
N LEU A 29 -8.67 3.33 0.72
CA LEU A 29 -10.05 3.49 0.26
C LEU A 29 -11.03 2.66 1.11
N ALA A 30 -10.74 1.36 1.29
CA ALA A 30 -11.61 0.45 2.03
C ALA A 30 -11.79 0.86 3.51
N ARG A 31 -10.69 1.21 4.19
CA ARG A 31 -10.72 1.68 5.59
C ARG A 31 -11.41 3.04 5.72
N SER A 32 -11.19 3.94 4.76
CA SER A 32 -11.82 5.26 4.73
C SER A 32 -13.32 5.18 4.56
N LEU A 33 -13.79 4.33 3.63
CA LEU A 33 -15.21 4.10 3.44
C LEU A 33 -15.82 3.50 4.71
N ARG A 34 -15.19 2.48 5.32
CA ARG A 34 -15.74 1.73 6.48
C ARG A 34 -15.68 2.49 7.81
N GLY A 35 -14.56 3.11 8.12
CA GLY A 35 -14.24 3.73 9.41
C GLY A 35 -14.17 5.25 9.37
N GLY A 36 -14.53 5.85 8.22
CA GLY A 36 -14.51 7.29 8.01
C GLY A 36 -13.10 7.86 7.81
N ARG A 37 -13.03 9.18 7.72
CA ARG A 37 -11.78 9.93 7.45
C ARG A 37 -10.65 9.58 8.42
N GLY A 38 -10.96 9.43 9.72
CA GLY A 38 -9.95 9.15 10.74
C GLY A 38 -9.24 7.80 10.55
N GLU A 39 -9.98 6.74 10.21
CA GLU A 39 -9.36 5.45 9.87
C GLU A 39 -8.59 5.53 8.56
N GLY A 40 -9.12 6.26 7.57
CA GLY A 40 -8.46 6.52 6.30
C GLY A 40 -7.10 7.18 6.45
N LEU A 41 -7.03 8.28 7.22
CA LEU A 41 -5.80 9.02 7.46
C LEU A 41 -4.74 8.16 8.18
N ARG A 42 -5.14 7.36 9.18
CA ARG A 42 -4.22 6.42 9.85
C ARG A 42 -3.72 5.34 8.90
N SER A 43 -4.57 4.89 7.98
CA SER A 43 -4.20 3.93 6.94
C SER A 43 -3.20 4.53 5.96
N ALA A 44 -3.44 5.76 5.48
CA ALA A 44 -2.55 6.49 4.58
C ALA A 44 -1.19 6.77 5.22
N LEU A 45 -1.17 7.16 6.50
CA LEU A 45 0.08 7.31 7.26
C LEU A 45 0.83 5.99 7.37
N GLY A 46 0.12 4.89 7.63
CA GLY A 46 0.73 3.56 7.68
C GLY A 46 1.33 3.18 6.33
N ASN A 47 0.59 3.44 5.25
CA ASN A 47 1.05 3.23 3.89
C ASN A 47 2.32 4.04 3.61
N GLY A 48 2.33 5.34 3.91
CA GLY A 48 3.51 6.20 3.76
C GLY A 48 4.73 5.72 4.55
N ILE A 49 4.55 5.25 5.79
CA ILE A 49 5.64 4.65 6.57
C ILE A 49 6.18 3.40 5.89
N GLY A 50 5.31 2.48 5.45
CA GLY A 50 5.76 1.28 4.72
C GLY A 50 6.47 1.60 3.40
N ALA A 51 5.99 2.58 2.64
CA ALA A 51 6.64 3.05 1.42
C ALA A 51 8.00 3.71 1.70
N SER A 52 8.14 4.45 2.81
CA SER A 52 9.44 4.99 3.23
C SER A 52 10.48 3.90 3.51
N MET A 53 10.05 2.74 4.01
CA MET A 53 10.94 1.59 4.23
C MET A 53 11.44 1.03 2.89
N HIS A 54 10.60 0.99 1.85
CA HIS A 54 11.03 0.66 0.48
C HIS A 54 12.03 1.67 -0.07
N VAL A 55 11.82 2.97 0.16
CA VAL A 55 12.76 4.03 -0.25
C VAL A 55 14.13 3.82 0.39
N VAL A 56 14.17 3.60 1.71
CA VAL A 56 15.42 3.34 2.44
C VAL A 56 16.06 2.04 1.97
N ALA A 57 15.27 0.98 1.80
CA ALA A 57 15.77 -0.30 1.30
C ALA A 57 16.39 -0.17 -0.10
N ALA A 58 15.75 0.55 -1.01
CA ALA A 58 16.27 0.82 -2.35
C ALA A 58 17.58 1.61 -2.30
N ALA A 59 17.65 2.65 -1.46
CA ALA A 59 18.85 3.45 -1.27
C ALA A 59 20.03 2.64 -0.70
N LEU A 60 19.75 1.70 0.21
CA LEU A 60 20.75 0.78 0.76
C LEU A 60 21.14 -0.35 -0.22
N GLY A 61 20.58 -0.37 -1.43
CA GLY A 61 20.91 -1.35 -2.46
C GLY A 61 20.14 -2.67 -2.34
N LEU A 62 19.13 -2.77 -1.46
CA LEU A 62 18.29 -3.97 -1.36
C LEU A 62 17.51 -4.22 -2.66
N SER A 63 17.13 -3.16 -3.38
CA SER A 63 16.55 -3.27 -4.73
C SER A 63 17.51 -3.93 -5.72
N ALA A 64 18.81 -3.63 -5.64
CA ALA A 64 19.82 -4.27 -6.49
C ALA A 64 19.99 -5.75 -6.11
N LEU A 65 20.01 -6.07 -4.80
CA LEU A 65 20.10 -7.44 -4.32
C LEU A 65 18.89 -8.28 -4.75
N LEU A 66 17.67 -7.76 -4.60
CA LEU A 66 16.44 -8.42 -5.04
C LEU A 66 16.37 -8.54 -6.58
N ALA A 67 16.82 -7.53 -7.33
CA ALA A 67 16.89 -7.60 -8.78
C ALA A 67 17.88 -8.68 -9.27
N THR A 68 18.94 -8.94 -8.51
CA THR A 68 19.91 -10.02 -8.84
C THR A 68 19.49 -11.40 -8.35
N SER A 69 18.48 -11.51 -7.48
CA SER A 69 18.05 -12.77 -6.86
C SER A 69 16.60 -13.09 -7.17
N THR A 70 16.40 -13.95 -8.17
CA THR A 70 15.08 -14.49 -8.53
C THR A 70 14.37 -15.11 -7.33
N VAL A 71 15.10 -15.86 -6.48
CA VAL A 71 14.54 -16.51 -5.29
C VAL A 71 14.01 -15.49 -4.28
N ALA A 72 14.78 -14.45 -3.96
CA ALA A 72 14.38 -13.45 -2.98
C ALA A 72 13.16 -12.64 -3.47
N PHE A 73 13.13 -12.29 -4.76
CA PHE A 73 11.98 -11.68 -5.40
C PHE A 73 10.74 -12.59 -5.31
N THR A 74 10.88 -13.88 -5.64
CA THR A 74 9.81 -14.88 -5.57
C THR A 74 9.25 -15.02 -4.15
N ILE A 75 10.09 -15.03 -3.12
CA ILE A 75 9.65 -15.10 -1.72
C ILE A 75 8.81 -13.87 -1.35
N VAL A 76 9.29 -12.67 -1.65
CA VAL A 76 8.56 -11.43 -1.33
C VAL A 76 7.24 -11.36 -2.10
N LYS A 77 7.25 -11.73 -3.39
CA LYS A 77 6.05 -11.81 -4.25
C LYS A 77 4.99 -12.73 -3.65
N PHE A 78 5.35 -13.97 -3.32
CA PHE A 78 4.39 -14.93 -2.76
C PHE A 78 3.98 -14.58 -1.33
N ALA A 79 4.86 -14.01 -0.51
CA ALA A 79 4.51 -13.52 0.83
C ALA A 79 3.47 -12.39 0.76
N GLY A 80 3.65 -11.44 -0.16
CA GLY A 80 2.69 -10.37 -0.38
C GLY A 80 1.36 -10.88 -0.94
N ALA A 81 1.41 -11.80 -1.91
CA ALA A 81 0.21 -12.45 -2.44
C ALA A 81 -0.59 -13.16 -1.33
N ALA A 82 0.08 -13.98 -0.50
CA ALA A 82 -0.53 -14.71 0.60
C ALA A 82 -1.15 -13.76 1.64
N TYR A 83 -0.47 -12.66 1.96
CA TYR A 83 -0.98 -11.67 2.91
C TYR A 83 -2.22 -10.93 2.38
N LEU A 84 -2.26 -10.58 1.09
CA LEU A 84 -3.43 -9.96 0.47
C LEU A 84 -4.63 -10.91 0.45
N VAL A 85 -4.40 -12.19 0.12
CA VAL A 85 -5.45 -13.22 0.21
C VAL A 85 -5.94 -13.35 1.65
N PHE A 86 -5.03 -13.42 2.63
CA PHE A 86 -5.38 -13.48 4.05
C PHE A 86 -6.22 -12.27 4.48
N LEU A 87 -5.82 -11.05 4.12
CA LEU A 87 -6.52 -9.83 4.50
C LEU A 87 -7.90 -9.75 3.84
N GLY A 88 -8.01 -10.18 2.58
CA GLY A 88 -9.28 -10.25 1.86
C GLY A 88 -10.23 -11.28 2.46
N LEU A 89 -9.73 -12.48 2.80
CA LEU A 89 -10.49 -13.49 3.54
C LEU A 89 -10.92 -12.98 4.91
N HIS A 90 -10.02 -12.32 5.65
CA HIS A 90 -10.35 -11.75 6.96
C HIS A 90 -11.42 -10.66 6.86
N ALA A 91 -11.39 -9.84 5.81
CA ALA A 91 -12.42 -8.85 5.54
C ALA A 91 -13.79 -9.50 5.29
N ILE A 92 -13.85 -10.56 4.48
CA ILE A 92 -15.10 -11.28 4.16
C ILE A 92 -15.63 -12.07 5.37
N LEU A 93 -14.75 -12.74 6.09
CA LEU A 93 -15.09 -13.71 7.14
C LEU A 93 -15.40 -13.07 8.50
N LYS A 94 -15.03 -11.79 8.74
CA LYS A 94 -15.38 -11.12 9.99
C LYS A 94 -16.92 -11.01 10.08
N ARG A 95 -17.56 -11.85 10.91
CA ARG A 95 -19.00 -11.78 11.22
C ARG A 95 -19.28 -10.59 12.15
N HIS A 96 -20.52 -10.10 12.11
CA HIS A 96 -20.94 -8.83 12.70
C HIS A 96 -21.22 -8.90 14.22
N ASP A 97 -20.51 -9.75 14.98
CA ASP A 97 -20.71 -9.84 16.43
C ASP A 97 -20.07 -8.70 17.23
N GLU A 98 -19.66 -7.63 16.53
CA GLU A 98 -19.38 -6.35 17.15
C GLU A 98 -20.46 -5.37 16.69
N GLY A 99 -21.62 -5.47 17.35
CA GLY A 99 -22.28 -4.25 17.84
C GLY A 99 -21.32 -3.49 18.78
N PRO A 100 -21.74 -2.42 19.45
CA PRO A 100 -20.96 -1.87 20.56
C PRO A 100 -20.93 -2.92 21.68
N SER A 101 -20.06 -3.92 21.54
CA SER A 101 -19.85 -4.96 22.53
C SER A 101 -19.09 -4.32 23.67
N ALA A 102 -19.86 -4.03 24.71
CA ALA A 102 -19.45 -3.83 26.07
C ALA A 102 -18.18 -4.64 26.43
N GLY A 103 -17.15 -3.94 26.91
CA GLY A 103 -16.37 -4.36 28.07
C GLY A 103 -15.58 -5.68 28.03
N GLY A 104 -15.04 -6.12 26.90
CA GLY A 104 -14.15 -7.30 26.87
C GLY A 104 -12.69 -6.94 26.60
N ASP A 105 -11.77 -7.36 27.48
CA ASP A 105 -10.32 -7.19 27.37
C ASP A 105 -9.72 -7.84 26.09
N ALA A 106 -9.83 -7.15 24.96
CA ALA A 106 -8.94 -7.42 23.85
C ALA A 106 -7.51 -7.08 24.30
N THR A 107 -6.61 -8.07 24.32
CA THR A 107 -5.20 -7.85 24.68
C THR A 107 -4.59 -6.72 23.84
N ALA A 108 -3.67 -5.95 24.42
CA ALA A 108 -3.02 -4.82 23.75
C ALA A 108 -2.43 -5.22 22.37
N ALA A 109 -1.89 -6.44 22.27
CA ALA A 109 -1.37 -7.02 21.04
C ALA A 109 -2.44 -7.18 19.94
N ARG A 110 -3.66 -7.63 20.28
CA ARG A 110 -4.75 -7.81 19.32
C ARG A 110 -5.30 -6.46 18.83
N ARG A 111 -5.32 -5.43 19.69
CA ARG A 111 -5.67 -4.05 19.32
C ARG A 111 -4.62 -3.45 18.38
N TRP A 112 -3.34 -3.64 18.67
CA TRP A 112 -2.23 -3.15 17.85
C TRP A 112 -2.21 -3.79 16.45
N ALA A 113 -2.35 -5.11 16.34
CA ALA A 113 -2.41 -5.83 15.06
C ALA A 113 -3.64 -5.47 14.20
N SER A 114 -4.72 -4.99 14.84
CA SER A 114 -5.93 -4.52 14.15
C SER A 114 -5.90 -3.03 13.76
N SER A 115 -4.85 -2.30 14.15
CA SER A 115 -4.72 -0.87 13.92
C SER A 115 -4.63 -0.56 12.42
N PRO A 116 -5.41 0.41 11.90
CA PRO A 116 -5.29 0.82 10.50
C PRO A 116 -3.88 1.29 10.12
N LEU A 117 -3.14 1.85 11.08
CA LEU A 117 -1.75 2.24 10.87
C LEU A 117 -0.86 1.04 10.59
N VAL A 118 -0.88 0.03 11.48
CA VAL A 118 -0.02 -1.16 11.39
C VAL A 118 -0.37 -1.97 10.14
N GLN A 119 -1.66 -2.14 9.87
CA GLN A 119 -2.11 -2.81 8.67
C GLN A 119 -1.76 -2.04 7.40
N GLY A 120 -1.76 -0.69 7.42
CA GLY A 120 -1.25 0.13 6.31
C GLY A 120 0.24 -0.11 6.06
N ILE A 121 1.05 -0.12 7.12
CA ILE A 121 2.50 -0.43 7.03
C ILE A 121 2.71 -1.80 6.38
N LEU A 122 2.03 -2.83 6.89
CA LEU A 122 2.18 -4.19 6.38
C LEU A 122 1.67 -4.33 4.94
N THR A 123 0.56 -3.66 4.61
CA THR A 123 0.01 -3.67 3.25
C THR A 123 1.01 -3.08 2.26
N GLU A 124 1.65 -1.96 2.61
CA GLU A 124 2.63 -1.32 1.72
C GLU A 124 3.96 -2.06 1.69
N LEU A 125 4.44 -2.55 2.83
CA LEU A 125 5.68 -3.32 2.89
C LEU A 125 5.59 -4.57 2.00
N LEU A 126 4.41 -5.20 1.97
CA LEU A 126 4.11 -6.37 1.16
C LEU A 126 3.50 -6.01 -0.21
N ASN A 127 3.50 -4.73 -0.59
CA ASN A 127 2.93 -4.27 -1.85
C ASN A 127 3.90 -4.58 -3.01
N PRO A 128 3.57 -5.56 -3.87
CA PRO A 128 4.43 -5.98 -4.97
C PRO A 128 4.53 -4.92 -6.06
N LYS A 129 3.53 -4.04 -6.20
CA LYS A 129 3.58 -2.92 -7.14
C LYS A 129 4.67 -1.93 -6.73
N THR A 130 4.76 -1.62 -5.44
CA THR A 130 5.79 -0.76 -4.88
C THR A 130 7.15 -1.41 -4.99
N ALA A 131 7.26 -2.70 -4.64
CA ALA A 131 8.49 -3.45 -4.81
C ALA A 131 8.98 -3.42 -6.29
N LEU A 132 8.10 -3.70 -7.25
CA LEU A 132 8.41 -3.64 -8.68
C LEU A 132 8.83 -2.25 -9.14
N TYR A 133 8.19 -1.20 -8.64
CA TYR A 133 8.59 0.18 -8.93
C TYR A 133 10.04 0.44 -8.52
N PHE A 134 10.41 0.08 -7.28
CA PHE A 134 11.76 0.31 -6.76
C PHE A 134 12.83 -0.62 -7.35
N MET A 135 12.45 -1.81 -7.84
CA MET A 135 13.38 -2.78 -8.42
C MET A 135 13.59 -2.64 -9.93
N ALA A 136 12.51 -2.38 -10.68
CA ALA A 136 12.56 -2.41 -12.15
C ALA A 136 12.56 -1.01 -12.77
N LEU A 137 11.81 -0.08 -12.19
CA LEU A 137 11.59 1.22 -12.80
C LEU A 137 12.55 2.29 -12.26
N LEU A 138 12.64 2.42 -10.93
CA LEU A 138 13.43 3.48 -10.30
C LEU A 138 14.92 3.46 -10.67
N PRO A 139 15.59 2.30 -10.80
CA PRO A 139 16.99 2.25 -11.22
C PRO A 139 17.23 2.84 -12.61
N HIS A 140 16.23 2.89 -13.49
CA HIS A 140 16.35 3.44 -14.83
C HIS A 140 16.66 4.95 -14.84
N PHE A 141 16.34 5.65 -13.75
CA PHE A 141 16.59 7.07 -13.59
C PHE A 141 17.87 7.36 -12.78
N VAL A 142 18.60 6.32 -12.36
CA VAL A 142 19.79 6.43 -11.52
C VAL A 142 21.02 6.21 -12.36
N HIS A 143 21.80 7.29 -12.48
CA HIS A 143 23.06 7.37 -13.24
C HIS A 143 24.24 7.49 -12.27
N PRO A 144 24.92 6.38 -11.89
CA PRO A 144 25.96 6.37 -10.86
C PRO A 144 27.21 7.18 -11.23
N GLU A 145 27.46 7.36 -12.52
CA GLU A 145 28.60 8.13 -13.06
C GLU A 145 28.47 9.64 -12.85
N THR A 146 27.25 10.13 -12.58
CA THR A 146 27.00 11.57 -12.35
C THR A 146 26.64 11.92 -10.91
N ALA A 147 26.20 10.95 -10.09
CA ALA A 147 25.97 11.15 -8.65
C ALA A 147 25.91 9.82 -7.87
N PRO A 148 26.16 9.84 -6.54
CA PRO A 148 26.04 8.64 -5.71
C PRO A 148 24.65 8.03 -5.77
N ALA A 149 24.54 6.78 -6.23
CA ALA A 149 23.27 6.09 -6.44
C ALA A 149 22.34 6.09 -5.21
N PRO A 150 22.80 5.82 -3.97
CA PRO A 150 21.94 5.87 -2.78
C PRO A 150 21.24 7.21 -2.58
N LEU A 151 21.94 8.33 -2.84
CA LEU A 151 21.39 9.67 -2.70
C LEU A 151 20.29 9.92 -3.74
N VAL A 152 20.51 9.48 -4.99
CA VAL A 152 19.53 9.62 -6.07
C VAL A 152 18.31 8.74 -5.79
N PHE A 153 18.49 7.51 -5.31
CA PHE A 153 17.40 6.63 -4.89
C PHE A 153 16.57 7.25 -3.76
N LEU A 154 17.21 7.84 -2.73
CA LEU A 154 16.50 8.57 -1.68
C LEU A 154 15.70 9.73 -2.25
N LEU A 155 16.30 10.56 -3.09
CA LEU A 155 15.65 11.73 -3.68
C LEU A 155 14.41 11.35 -4.50
N LEU A 156 14.58 10.46 -5.48
CA LEU A 156 13.50 10.02 -6.36
C LEU A 156 12.44 9.25 -5.58
N GLY A 157 12.86 8.38 -4.65
CA GLY A 157 11.97 7.63 -3.78
C GLY A 157 11.11 8.54 -2.90
N LEU A 158 11.68 9.59 -2.31
CA LEU A 158 10.94 10.56 -1.49
C LEU A 158 9.95 11.39 -2.32
N ILE A 159 10.28 11.73 -3.56
CA ILE A 159 9.35 12.42 -4.47
C ILE A 159 8.15 11.51 -4.77
N ALA A 160 8.39 10.26 -5.16
CA ALA A 160 7.33 9.28 -5.43
C ALA A 160 6.50 8.97 -4.17
N LEU A 161 7.14 8.89 -3.01
CA LEU A 161 6.49 8.77 -1.71
C LEU A 161 5.57 9.97 -1.42
N GLY A 162 6.02 11.19 -1.68
CA GLY A 162 5.18 12.38 -1.51
C GLY A 162 3.94 12.33 -2.40
N MET A 163 4.10 11.95 -3.67
CA MET A 163 2.98 11.81 -4.61
C MET A 163 1.97 10.74 -4.19
N THR A 164 2.45 9.57 -3.76
CA THR A 164 1.59 8.47 -3.28
C THR A 164 0.85 8.84 -2.01
N VAL A 165 1.52 9.47 -1.03
CA VAL A 165 0.88 9.95 0.20
C VAL A 165 -0.19 10.99 -0.11
N LEU A 166 0.05 11.91 -1.04
CA LEU A 166 -0.97 12.89 -1.46
C LEU A 166 -2.19 12.21 -2.08
N ALA A 167 -1.98 11.20 -2.94
CA ALA A 167 -3.07 10.42 -3.52
C ALA A 167 -3.87 9.66 -2.43
N ASP A 168 -3.17 9.01 -1.50
CA ASP A 168 -3.78 8.27 -0.39
C ASP A 168 -4.57 9.20 0.55
N LEU A 169 -4.04 10.38 0.86
CA LEU A 169 -4.74 11.39 1.66
C LEU A 169 -5.98 11.92 0.95
N ALA A 170 -5.91 12.19 -0.36
CA ALA A 170 -7.07 12.59 -1.14
C ALA A 170 -8.15 11.50 -1.07
N VAL A 171 -7.78 10.24 -1.33
CA VAL A 171 -8.69 9.09 -1.20
C VAL A 171 -9.28 9.01 0.21
N ALA A 172 -8.46 9.15 1.25
CA ALA A 172 -8.92 9.07 2.63
C ALA A 172 -9.95 10.15 2.99
N LEU A 173 -9.73 11.38 2.53
CA LEU A 173 -10.63 12.50 2.75
C LEU A 173 -11.94 12.33 1.98
N PHE A 174 -11.89 12.06 0.67
CA PHE A 174 -13.07 11.93 -0.18
C PHE A 174 -13.89 10.70 0.18
N ALA A 175 -13.27 9.53 0.26
CA ALA A 175 -13.96 8.28 0.60
C ALA A 175 -14.53 8.31 2.02
N GLY A 176 -13.83 8.95 2.97
CA GLY A 176 -14.35 9.15 4.32
C GLY A 176 -15.62 10.02 4.36
N THR A 177 -15.77 10.97 3.43
CA THR A 177 -17.00 11.77 3.29
C THR A 177 -18.16 10.97 2.71
N LEU A 178 -17.89 10.19 1.65
CA LEU A 178 -18.88 9.39 0.95
C LEU A 178 -19.34 8.21 1.78
N GLY A 179 -18.42 7.54 2.47
CA GLY A 179 -18.71 6.40 3.35
C GLY A 179 -19.68 6.77 4.47
N ALA A 180 -19.52 7.96 5.07
CA ALA A 180 -20.43 8.46 6.09
C ALA A 180 -21.88 8.62 5.58
N ARG A 181 -22.06 8.94 4.29
CA ARG A 181 -23.39 9.09 3.64
C ARG A 181 -23.94 7.77 3.09
N LEU A 182 -23.06 6.89 2.59
CA LEU A 182 -23.44 5.61 1.95
C LEU A 182 -23.71 4.47 2.96
N LEU A 183 -23.12 4.52 4.17
CA LEU A 183 -23.22 3.46 5.18
C LEU A 183 -24.43 3.54 6.11
N ALA A 184 -25.39 4.43 5.84
CA ALA A 184 -26.69 4.46 6.51
C ALA A 184 -27.45 3.12 6.37
N SER A 185 -27.11 2.32 5.36
CA SER A 185 -27.72 1.01 5.08
C SER A 185 -26.83 -0.17 5.52
N PRO A 186 -27.36 -1.10 6.35
CA PRO A 186 -26.65 -2.33 6.75
C PRO A 186 -26.26 -3.23 5.55
N ARG A 187 -27.09 -3.25 4.50
CA ARG A 187 -26.86 -4.03 3.27
C ARG A 187 -25.67 -3.51 2.47
N TRP A 188 -25.49 -2.19 2.41
CA TRP A 188 -24.33 -1.56 1.77
C TRP A 188 -23.03 -1.85 2.54
N ARG A 189 -23.11 -1.91 3.87
CA ARG A 189 -21.99 -2.29 4.74
C ARG A 189 -21.45 -3.70 4.45
N ILE A 190 -22.34 -4.65 4.18
CA ILE A 190 -21.98 -6.03 3.81
C ILE A 190 -21.42 -6.08 2.39
N ARG A 191 -22.08 -5.43 1.41
CA ARG A 191 -21.63 -5.40 0.02
C ARG A 191 -20.22 -4.80 -0.12
N GLN A 192 -19.94 -3.72 0.59
CA GLN A 192 -18.63 -3.08 0.55
C GLN A 192 -17.54 -3.94 1.18
N ARG A 193 -17.86 -4.66 2.28
CA ARG A 193 -16.93 -5.61 2.93
C ARG A 193 -16.55 -6.75 1.98
N VAL A 194 -17.56 -7.33 1.33
CA VAL A 194 -17.36 -8.40 0.35
C VAL A 194 -16.57 -7.88 -0.85
N ALA A 195 -16.91 -6.71 -1.38
CA ALA A 195 -16.20 -6.11 -2.51
C ALA A 195 -14.72 -5.86 -2.17
N SER A 196 -14.42 -5.21 -1.04
CA SER A 196 -13.05 -4.96 -0.60
C SER A 196 -12.26 -6.25 -0.40
N GLY A 197 -12.87 -7.28 0.20
CA GLY A 197 -12.20 -8.55 0.42
C GLY A 197 -11.96 -9.34 -0.87
N LEU A 198 -12.93 -9.33 -1.80
CA LEU A 198 -12.77 -9.93 -3.12
C LEU A 198 -11.69 -9.22 -3.94
N THR A 199 -11.62 -7.89 -3.89
CA THR A 199 -10.56 -7.12 -4.53
C THR A 199 -9.18 -7.52 -4.00
N MET A 200 -9.03 -7.67 -2.68
CA MET A 200 -7.78 -8.09 -2.06
C MET A 200 -7.39 -9.52 -2.44
N ILE A 201 -8.35 -10.45 -2.45
CA ILE A 201 -8.12 -11.84 -2.89
C ILE A 201 -7.71 -11.87 -4.37
N GLY A 202 -8.45 -11.15 -5.22
CA GLY A 202 -8.17 -11.07 -6.65
C GLY A 202 -6.79 -10.49 -6.93
N LEU A 203 -6.39 -9.47 -6.17
CA LEU A 203 -5.06 -8.87 -6.29
C LEU A 203 -3.96 -9.79 -5.79
N GLY A 204 -4.16 -10.51 -4.68
CA GLY A 204 -3.24 -11.54 -4.23
C GLY A 204 -3.06 -12.65 -5.27
N GLY A 205 -4.15 -13.08 -5.91
CA GLY A 205 -4.12 -14.03 -7.03
C GLY A 205 -3.36 -13.49 -8.25
N PHE A 206 -3.65 -12.26 -8.67
CA PHE A 206 -2.93 -11.59 -9.76
C PHE A 206 -1.42 -11.52 -9.48
N VAL A 207 -1.04 -11.12 -8.28
CA VAL A 207 0.36 -11.02 -7.86
C VAL A 207 1.04 -12.39 -7.86
N ALA A 208 0.34 -13.45 -7.45
CA ALA A 208 0.89 -14.80 -7.49
C ALA A 208 1.17 -15.27 -8.93
N VAL A 209 0.35 -14.85 -9.90
CA VAL A 209 0.37 -15.34 -11.29
C VAL A 209 1.14 -14.42 -12.25
N ALA A 210 1.34 -13.15 -11.90
CA ALA A 210 2.06 -12.18 -12.74
C ALA A 210 3.55 -12.54 -12.87
N GLU A 211 4.02 -12.93 -14.05
CA GLU A 211 5.44 -13.25 -14.31
C GLU A 211 6.35 -12.03 -14.26
#